data_AF-A0A2I1DRQ3-F1
#
_entry.id   AF-A0A2I1DRQ3-F1
#
_cell.length_a   1.000
_cell.length_b   1.000
_cell.length_c   1.000
_cell.angle_alpha   90.00
_cell.angle_beta   90.00
_cell.angle_gamma   90.00
#
_symmetry.space_group_name_H-M   'P 1'
#
loop_
_entity.id
_entity.type
_entity.pdbx_description
1 polymer ?
#
loop_
_entity_poly.entity_id
_entity_poly.type
_entity_poly.pdbx_seq_one_letter_code
_entity_poly.pdbx_strand_id
1 'polypeptide(L)'
;MSSLNQEVQMLHHEVANGMQLFPPPINNPKDFEDTVKSFKQKPSRRKVHIRSLTLLNFFIKKQAQRIYKKCVVDKVVRELWNSTTANNKIIYKELCKQINSRINSRIGG
;
A
#
# COMPACT_ATOMS: atom_id res chain seq x y z
N MET A 1 22.67 -10.47 13.36
CA MET A 1 21.36 -9.79 13.33
C MET A 1 21.59 -8.34 12.92
N SER A 2 20.92 -7.84 11.89
CA SER A 2 20.97 -6.42 11.52
C SER A 2 20.26 -5.57 12.57
N SER A 3 20.74 -4.35 12.81
CA SER A 3 20.05 -3.40 13.70
C SER A 3 18.76 -2.89 13.06
N LEU A 4 17.81 -2.39 13.87
CA LEU A 4 16.56 -1.83 13.35
C LEU A 4 16.80 -0.71 12.34
N ASN A 5 17.78 0.16 12.60
CA ASN A 5 18.13 1.25 11.66
C ASN A 5 18.73 0.73 10.37
N GLN A 6 19.54 -0.34 10.41
CA GLN A 6 20.03 -0.99 9.18
C GLN A 6 18.89 -1.58 8.36
N GLU A 7 17.95 -2.29 9.00
CA GLU A 7 16.78 -2.83 8.29
C GLU A 7 15.92 -1.73 7.66
N VAL A 8 15.74 -0.59 8.33
CA VAL A 8 15.01 0.58 7.79
C VAL A 8 15.71 1.15 6.57
N GLN A 9 17.04 1.34 6.63
CA GLN A 9 17.81 1.86 5.49
C GLN A 9 17.79 0.89 4.30
N MET A 10 17.88 -0.42 4.56
CA MET A 10 17.79 -1.42 3.50
C MET A 10 16.42 -1.41 2.82
N LEU A 11 15.32 -1.34 3.59
CA LEU A 11 13.98 -1.25 3.00
C LEU A 11 13.78 0.07 2.23
N HIS A 12 14.32 1.19 2.72
CA HIS A 12 14.32 2.45 1.96
C HIS A 12 15.04 2.32 0.62
N HIS A 13 16.21 1.69 0.60
CA HIS A 13 16.96 1.49 -0.63
C HIS A 13 16.22 0.59 -1.62
N GLU A 14 15.62 -0.51 -1.15
CA GLU A 14 14.78 -1.38 -1.98
C GLU A 14 13.59 -0.63 -2.59
N VAL A 15 12.92 0.21 -1.79
CA VAL A 15 11.77 1.01 -2.24
C VAL A 15 12.20 2.11 -3.21
N ALA A 16 13.34 2.77 -2.97
CA ALA A 16 13.84 3.85 -3.82
C ALA A 16 14.26 3.34 -5.21
N ASN A 17 14.77 2.11 -5.29
CA ASN A 17 15.14 1.46 -6.55
C ASN A 17 13.98 0.69 -7.20
N GLY A 18 12.84 0.59 -6.52
CA GLY A 18 11.66 -0.11 -6.99
C GLY A 18 10.75 0.75 -7.87
N MET A 19 9.48 0.34 -7.99
CA MET A 19 8.49 1.18 -8.68
C MET A 19 8.21 2.44 -7.87
N GLN A 20 7.98 3.55 -8.56
CA GLN A 20 7.58 4.80 -7.94
C GLN A 20 6.31 4.61 -7.10
N LEU A 21 6.38 4.90 -5.80
CA LEU A 21 5.24 4.78 -4.89
C LEU A 21 4.30 5.99 -4.91
N PHE A 22 4.75 7.11 -5.47
CA PHE A 22 3.96 8.34 -5.55
C PHE A 22 4.05 8.99 -6.94
N PRO A 23 2.94 9.09 -7.69
CA PRO A 23 1.58 8.62 -7.37
C PRO A 23 1.54 7.09 -7.18
N PRO A 24 0.43 6.52 -6.65
CA PRO A 24 0.32 5.06 -6.47
C PRO A 24 0.69 4.29 -7.74
N PRO A 25 1.42 3.15 -7.64
CA PRO A 25 1.87 2.36 -8.78
C PRO A 25 0.72 1.52 -9.38
N ILE A 26 -0.29 2.19 -9.91
CA ILE A 26 -1.41 1.60 -10.67
C ILE A 26 -1.32 2.17 -12.09
N ASN A 27 -0.69 1.42 -12.99
CA ASN A 27 -0.37 1.91 -14.33
C ASN A 27 -1.43 1.52 -15.36
N ASN A 28 -2.24 0.50 -15.06
CA ASN A 28 -3.26 -0.01 -15.97
C ASN A 28 -4.45 -0.63 -15.21
N PRO A 29 -5.57 -0.94 -15.91
CA PRO A 29 -6.75 -1.56 -15.28
C PRO A 29 -6.48 -2.94 -14.65
N LYS A 30 -5.51 -3.69 -15.14
CA LYS A 30 -5.14 -5.00 -14.58
C LYS A 30 -4.49 -4.86 -13.20
N ASP A 31 -3.57 -3.90 -13.05
CA ASP A 31 -2.93 -3.60 -11.76
C ASP A 31 -3.96 -3.20 -10.70
N PHE A 32 -4.96 -2.43 -11.10
CA PHE A 32 -6.08 -2.05 -10.24
C PHE A 32 -6.86 -3.28 -9.77
N GLU A 33 -7.30 -4.14 -10.71
CA GLU A 33 -8.06 -5.35 -10.37
C GLU A 33 -7.25 -6.34 -9.53
N ASP A 34 -5.94 -6.48 -9.78
CA ASP A 34 -5.07 -7.34 -8.97
C ASP A 34 -4.85 -6.78 -7.55
N THR A 35 -4.82 -5.45 -7.42
CA THR A 35 -4.82 -4.77 -6.11
C THR A 35 -6.14 -5.03 -5.38
N VAL A 36 -7.28 -4.84 -6.04
CA VAL A 36 -8.61 -5.13 -5.49
C VAL A 36 -8.71 -6.58 -5.00
N LYS A 37 -8.29 -7.55 -5.81
CA LYS A 37 -8.28 -8.98 -5.44
C LYS A 37 -7.42 -9.25 -4.21
N SER A 38 -6.28 -8.57 -4.07
CA SER A 38 -5.37 -8.74 -2.93
C SER A 38 -6.00 -8.32 -1.60
N PHE A 39 -6.95 -7.37 -1.63
CA PHE A 39 -7.69 -6.92 -0.44
C PHE A 39 -9.04 -7.60 -0.26
N LYS A 40 -9.50 -8.35 -1.27
CA LYS A 40 -10.76 -9.09 -1.20
C LYS A 40 -10.62 -10.24 -0.20
N GLN A 41 -11.13 -10.04 1.01
CA GLN A 41 -11.20 -11.11 2.00
C GLN A 41 -12.33 -12.10 1.66
N LYS A 42 -12.26 -13.31 2.23
CA LYS A 42 -13.36 -14.30 2.27
C LYS A 42 -14.69 -13.62 2.66
N PRO A 43 -15.85 -14.13 2.24
CA PRO A 43 -17.15 -13.49 2.45
C PRO A 43 -17.36 -13.18 3.93
N SER A 44 -17.13 -11.92 4.29
CA SER A 44 -17.35 -11.35 5.61
C SER A 44 -18.50 -10.37 5.47
N ARG A 45 -19.43 -10.38 6.42
CA ARG A 45 -20.57 -9.45 6.44
C ARG A 45 -20.15 -7.99 6.64
N ARG A 46 -18.87 -7.72 6.96
CA ARG A 46 -18.35 -6.35 7.17
C ARG A 46 -17.80 -5.78 5.87
N LYS A 47 -18.23 -4.56 5.54
CA LYS A 47 -17.65 -3.78 4.44
C LYS A 47 -16.15 -3.59 4.65
N VAL A 48 -15.37 -3.80 3.60
CA VAL A 48 -13.92 -3.58 3.62
C VAL A 48 -13.66 -2.07 3.54
N HIS A 49 -12.75 -1.59 4.40
CA HIS A 49 -12.34 -0.19 4.43
C HIS A 49 -10.81 -0.08 4.50
N ILE A 50 -10.18 0.01 3.33
CA ILE A 50 -8.75 0.23 3.16
C ILE A 50 -8.47 1.73 3.31
N ARG A 51 -7.41 2.05 4.07
CA ARG A 51 -6.90 3.41 4.27
C ARG A 51 -5.63 3.64 3.46
N SER A 52 -5.30 4.90 3.19
CA SER A 52 -4.13 5.27 2.38
C SER A 52 -2.80 4.69 2.88
N LEU A 53 -2.55 4.72 4.19
CA LEU A 53 -1.35 4.12 4.79
C LEU A 53 -1.33 2.59 4.65
N THR A 54 -2.49 1.94 4.71
CA THR A 54 -2.60 0.49 4.49
C THR A 54 -2.27 0.14 3.04
N LEU A 55 -2.75 0.96 2.11
CA LEU A 55 -2.47 0.79 0.68
C LEU A 55 -0.98 1.05 0.36
N LEU A 56 -0.37 2.08 0.95
CA LEU A 56 1.07 2.33 0.82
C LEU A 56 1.91 1.19 1.41
N ASN A 57 1.55 0.69 2.60
CA ASN A 57 2.19 -0.47 3.23
C ASN A 57 2.12 -1.71 2.32
N PHE A 58 0.99 -1.92 1.64
CA PHE A 58 0.84 -3.00 0.67
C PHE A 58 1.83 -2.88 -0.50
N PHE A 59 1.96 -1.69 -1.11
CA PHE A 59 2.90 -1.49 -2.21
C PHE A 59 4.37 -1.65 -1.78
N ILE A 60 4.73 -1.13 -0.61
CA ILE A 60 6.09 -1.31 -0.04
C ILE A 60 6.39 -2.79 0.15
N LYS A 61 5.45 -3.57 0.71
CA LYS A 61 5.61 -5.01 0.88
C LYS A 61 5.71 -5.77 -0.44
N LYS A 62 5.06 -5.31 -1.50
CA LYS A 62 5.18 -5.91 -2.84
C LYS A 62 6.56 -5.68 -3.47
N GLN A 63 7.26 -4.61 -3.11
CA GLN A 63 8.59 -4.30 -3.62
C GLN A 63 9.71 -4.87 -2.76
N ALA A 64 9.45 -5.09 -1.47
CA ALA A 64 10.43 -5.63 -0.56
C ALA A 64 10.92 -7.00 -1.03
N GLN A 65 12.24 -7.17 -1.11
CA GLN A 65 12.90 -8.40 -1.55
C GLN A 65 12.85 -9.50 -0.49
N ARG A 66 12.52 -9.13 0.76
CA ARG A 66 12.44 -10.02 1.90
C ARG A 66 11.37 -9.55 2.90
N ILE A 67 11.08 -10.42 3.86
CA ILE A 67 10.14 -10.11 4.94
C ILE A 67 10.85 -9.25 5.98
N TYR A 68 10.37 -8.02 6.14
CA TYR A 68 10.82 -7.08 7.18
C TYR A 68 9.95 -7.15 8.43
N LYS A 69 10.53 -6.81 9.58
CA LYS A 69 9.79 -6.63 10.82
C LYS A 69 8.70 -5.56 10.63
N LYS A 70 7.56 -5.74 11.29
CA LYS A 70 6.44 -4.80 11.22
C LYS A 70 6.84 -3.37 11.56
N CYS A 71 7.63 -3.17 12.62
CA CYS A 71 8.10 -1.85 13.05
C CYS A 71 8.97 -1.16 11.99
N VAL A 72 9.74 -1.92 11.20
CA VAL A 72 10.58 -1.39 10.11
C VAL A 72 9.69 -0.88 8.98
N VAL A 73 8.74 -1.71 8.52
CA VAL A 73 7.79 -1.31 7.47
C VAL A 73 6.96 -0.11 7.90
N ASP A 74 6.43 -0.10 9.13
CA ASP A 74 5.62 1.00 9.65
C ASP A 74 6.41 2.31 9.74
N LYS A 75 7.71 2.24 10.06
CA LYS A 75 8.59 3.40 10.07
C LYS A 75 8.82 3.96 8.66
N VAL A 76 9.18 3.11 7.70
CA VAL A 76 9.36 3.52 6.28
C VAL A 76 8.07 4.09 5.69
N VAL A 77 6.93 3.45 5.95
CA VAL A 77 5.60 3.94 5.52
C VAL A 77 5.35 5.36 6.04
N ARG A 78 5.62 5.64 7.31
CA ARG A 78 5.40 6.97 7.92
C ARG A 78 6.35 8.00 7.34
N GLU A 79 7.63 7.67 7.19
CA GLU A 79 8.64 8.58 6.63
C GLU A 79 8.30 8.97 5.19
N LEU A 80 7.92 8.00 4.35
CA LEU A 80 7.47 8.23 2.98
C LEU A 80 6.17 9.01 2.90
N TRP A 81 5.20 8.70 3.77
CA TRP A 81 3.93 9.43 3.79
C TRP A 81 4.07 10.87 4.28
N ASN A 82 4.99 11.13 5.20
CA ASN A 82 5.22 12.49 5.71
C ASN A 82 5.99 13.35 4.71
N SER A 83 6.91 12.76 3.94
CA SER A 83 7.70 13.46 2.93
C SER A 83 6.98 13.70 1.59
N THR A 84 5.90 12.95 1.29
CA THR A 84 5.15 13.13 0.04
C THR A 84 4.24 14.36 0.03
N THR A 85 3.87 14.81 -1.17
CA THR A 85 3.03 16.01 -1.38
C THR A 85 1.56 15.80 -0.99
N ALA A 86 0.84 16.90 -0.75
CA ALA A 86 -0.60 16.86 -0.49
C ALA A 86 -1.38 16.23 -1.66
N ASN A 87 -0.99 16.50 -2.91
CA ASN A 87 -1.62 15.92 -4.10
C ASN A 87 -1.51 14.40 -4.11
N ASN A 88 -0.33 13.85 -3.80
CA ASN A 88 -0.16 12.39 -3.72
C ASN A 88 -1.06 11.77 -2.65
N LYS A 89 -1.22 12.44 -1.50
CA LYS A 89 -2.13 12.00 -0.42
C LYS A 89 -3.59 11.97 -0.90
N ILE A 90 -4.02 12.98 -1.67
CA ILE A 90 -5.35 13.03 -2.28
C ILE A 90 -5.55 11.87 -3.26
N ILE A 91 -4.59 11.63 -4.16
CA ILE A 91 -4.67 10.54 -5.14
C ILE A 91 -4.80 9.19 -4.42
N TYR A 92 -4.02 8.96 -3.37
CA TYR A 92 -4.14 7.76 -2.53
C TYR A 92 -5.53 7.63 -1.88
N LYS A 93 -6.10 8.75 -1.38
CA LYS A 93 -7.43 8.75 -0.77
C LYS A 93 -8.52 8.39 -1.79
N GLU A 94 -8.47 8.96 -2.99
CA GLU A 94 -9.41 8.64 -4.06
C GLU A 94 -9.27 7.19 -4.54
N LEU A 95 -8.03 6.69 -4.69
CA LEU A 95 -7.78 5.30 -5.04
C LEU A 95 -8.36 4.34 -3.98
N CYS A 96 -8.18 4.64 -2.68
CA CYS A 96 -8.80 3.86 -1.62
C CYS A 96 -10.34 3.84 -1.73
N LYS A 97 -10.97 4.97 -2.05
CA LYS A 97 -12.44 5.01 -2.27
C LYS A 97 -12.86 4.10 -3.43
N GLN A 98 -12.14 4.14 -4.55
CA GLN A 98 -12.42 3.30 -5.71
C GLN A 98 -12.29 1.81 -5.39
N ILE A 99 -11.20 1.41 -4.72
CA ILE A 99 -10.98 0.02 -4.32
C ILE A 99 -12.07 -0.42 -3.33
N ASN A 100 -12.37 0.38 -2.30
CA ASN A 100 -13.41 0.07 -1.32
C ASN A 100 -14.79 -0.06 -1.98
N SER A 101 -15.13 0.84 -2.91
CA SER A 101 -16.36 0.75 -3.70
C SER A 101 -16.39 -0.56 -4.48
N ARG A 102 -15.31 -0.86 -5.22
CA ARG A 102 -15.20 -2.07 -6.06
C ARG A 102 -15.31 -3.38 -5.27
N ILE A 103 -14.75 -3.43 -4.06
CA ILE A 103 -14.86 -4.61 -3.17
C ILE A 103 -16.29 -4.75 -2.63
N ASN A 104 -16.89 -3.64 -2.18
CA ASN A 104 -18.19 -3.67 -1.50
C ASN A 104 -19.39 -3.70 -2.45
N SER A 105 -19.24 -3.28 -3.72
CA SER A 105 -20.33 -3.22 -4.70
C SER A 105 -20.87 -4.60 -5.11
N ARG A 106 -20.17 -5.70 -4.77
CA ARG A 106 -20.59 -7.08 -5.04
C ARG A 106 -21.18 -7.81 -3.82
N ILE A 107 -21.37 -7.11 -2.70
CA ILE A 107 -21.94 -7.68 -1.46
C ILE A 107 -23.47 -7.45 -1.38
N GLY A 108 -24.04 -6.66 -2.30
CA GLY A 108 -25.47 -6.30 -2.34
C GLY A 108 -26.26 -6.83 -3.54
N GLY A 109 -25.87 -7.97 -4.09
CA GLY A 109 -26.62 -8.70 -5.14
C GLY A 109 -27.07 -10.05 -4.63
#